data_AF-M6W9Q1-F1
#
_entry.id   AF-M6W9Q1-F1
#
_cell.length_a   1.000
_cell.length_b   1.000
_cell.length_c   1.000
_cell.angle_alpha   90.00
_cell.angle_beta   90.00
_cell.angle_gamma   90.00
#
_symmetry.space_group_name_H-M   'P 1'
#
loop_
_entity.id
_entity.type
_entity.pdbx_description
1 polymer ?
#
loop_
_entity_poly.entity_id
_entity_poly.type
_entity_poly.pdbx_seq_one_letter_code
_entity_poly.pdbx_strand_id
1 'polypeptide(L)'
;MFKTTHPNGLKRTLTAKHMQKKILGISAYYHDSAAALVVDGQILAAAQEERFTRKKHDSRFPVHAIEYCLKEAGLTFSELNDVVFYDKPLVKFERLLETYLTFAPKGIFSFFASMPVWIKEKLFLKSILKKEFQTLSGKGKPIPRLLFTEHHQAHAASAFFVSPFEEAAVLCMDGVGEWATSSVWIGKGNRLTPIWEIDFPHSLGLLYSAFTYYTGFKVNSGEYKVMGLAPYGEPNYVDLILDHLLDLKEDGTFRLNMKYFNYAAGLTMTNSKFHKLFGGPPRKPETKLGQKEMDLARSIQDVTEIVMKKIASTVRKETGLENLCMAGGVALNCVANGKIIEDKTFRNVFIQPAAGDAGGALGAALSCWYEYYDQKRIPAKDLTGSIQGSYLGPSYSEEEILSHLQSMGAAYEKLSPSSMDERLASILAEGNVVGYFQGRMEFGPRALGARSIIGDPRNTKMQSVMNLKIKYRESFRPFAPAILSEKVSEFFELDTPSPYMLIVAPVSEKHRIPMTGEQEKLFGIDKLNVPRSALPAITHVDYSARIQTVHKETNPKFYSLLEAFEKKPAVRY
;
A
#
# COMPACT_ATOMS: atom_id res chain seq x y z
N MET A 1 -42.94 37.41 -60.74
CA MET A 1 -41.81 37.42 -59.78
C MET A 1 -42.28 36.79 -58.49
N PHE A 2 -41.61 35.72 -58.08
CA PHE A 2 -42.02 34.77 -57.04
C PHE A 2 -41.66 35.23 -55.62
N LYS A 3 -42.49 34.77 -54.66
CA LYS A 3 -42.29 34.74 -53.20
C LYS A 3 -41.06 33.94 -52.78
N THR A 4 -40.52 34.22 -51.59
CA THR A 4 -40.24 33.26 -50.46
C THR A 4 -39.38 33.96 -49.39
N THR A 5 -39.91 34.33 -48.21
CA THR A 5 -39.92 33.58 -46.93
C THR A 5 -38.55 33.07 -46.45
N HIS A 6 -37.93 33.80 -45.53
CA HIS A 6 -36.85 33.28 -44.67
C HIS A 6 -37.45 32.50 -43.49
N PRO A 7 -37.06 31.24 -43.24
CA PRO A 7 -37.54 30.49 -42.10
C PRO A 7 -36.71 30.79 -40.85
N ASN A 8 -37.41 30.88 -39.73
CA ASN A 8 -36.89 30.87 -38.36
C ASN A 8 -35.87 29.75 -38.15
N GLY A 9 -34.60 30.14 -37.93
CA GLY A 9 -33.61 29.26 -37.34
C GLY A 9 -33.84 29.16 -35.84
N LEU A 10 -34.54 28.11 -35.41
CA LEU A 10 -34.55 27.67 -34.01
C LEU A 10 -33.10 27.63 -33.50
N LYS A 11 -32.77 28.49 -32.54
CA LYS A 11 -31.66 28.25 -31.61
C LYS A 11 -32.00 26.93 -30.90
N ARG A 12 -31.48 25.82 -31.41
CA ARG A 12 -31.32 24.60 -30.63
C ARG A 12 -30.29 24.92 -29.55
N THR A 13 -30.78 25.42 -28.43
CA THR A 13 -30.09 25.34 -27.14
C THR A 13 -30.02 23.85 -26.80
N LEU A 14 -29.10 23.13 -27.43
CA LEU A 14 -28.64 21.85 -26.91
C LEU A 14 -27.83 22.19 -25.67
N THR A 15 -28.51 22.37 -24.54
CA THR A 15 -27.92 22.04 -23.25
C THR A 15 -27.53 20.56 -23.34
N ALA A 16 -26.29 20.30 -23.76
CA ALA A 16 -25.67 19.00 -23.56
C ALA A 16 -25.72 18.79 -22.05
N LYS A 17 -26.69 18.01 -21.57
CA LYS A 17 -26.62 17.42 -20.23
C LYS A 17 -25.22 16.82 -20.15
N HIS A 18 -24.38 17.36 -19.29
CA HIS A 18 -23.07 16.78 -19.02
C HIS A 18 -23.37 15.37 -18.51
N MET A 19 -23.26 14.36 -19.38
CA MET A 19 -23.52 12.98 -19.00
C MET A 19 -22.38 12.58 -18.08
N GLN A 20 -22.72 12.48 -16.79
CA GLN A 20 -21.84 12.03 -15.73
C GLN A 20 -21.08 10.78 -16.15
N LYS A 21 -19.75 10.84 -16.07
CA LYS A 21 -18.84 9.74 -16.40
C LYS A 21 -18.66 8.85 -15.19
N LYS A 22 -18.95 7.56 -15.35
CA LYS A 22 -18.88 6.52 -14.31
C LYS A 22 -17.86 5.48 -14.75
N ILE A 23 -16.71 5.46 -14.08
CA ILE A 23 -15.53 4.68 -14.49
C ILE A 23 -15.16 3.73 -13.35
N LEU A 24 -15.17 2.44 -13.64
CA LEU A 24 -14.77 1.39 -12.70
C LEU A 24 -13.37 0.88 -13.05
N GLY A 25 -12.42 1.02 -12.15
CA GLY A 25 -11.10 0.41 -12.27
C GLY A 25 -11.03 -0.93 -11.54
N ILE A 26 -10.30 -1.89 -12.11
CA ILE A 26 -10.17 -3.26 -11.61
C ILE A 26 -8.70 -3.69 -11.61
N SER A 27 -8.25 -4.25 -10.49
CA SER A 27 -7.04 -5.07 -10.40
C SER A 27 -7.37 -6.49 -9.96
N ALA A 28 -6.85 -7.50 -10.67
CA ALA A 28 -7.16 -8.91 -10.42
C ALA A 28 -6.17 -9.89 -11.07
N TYR A 29 -6.28 -11.17 -10.70
CA TYR A 29 -5.55 -12.33 -11.26
C TYR A 29 -4.05 -12.36 -10.95
N TYR A 30 -3.63 -11.76 -9.84
CA TYR A 30 -2.29 -11.88 -9.28
C TYR A 30 -2.32 -12.04 -7.75
N HIS A 31 -2.50 -10.95 -7.01
CA HIS A 31 -2.87 -10.91 -5.59
C HIS A 31 -3.56 -9.58 -5.28
N ASP A 32 -4.24 -9.50 -4.13
CA ASP A 32 -4.88 -8.27 -3.63
C ASP A 32 -5.87 -7.63 -4.61
N SER A 33 -6.71 -8.44 -5.25
CA SER A 33 -7.72 -7.95 -6.19
C SER A 33 -8.58 -6.86 -5.58
N ALA A 34 -8.87 -5.82 -6.36
CA ALA A 34 -9.59 -4.64 -5.89
C ALA A 34 -10.45 -4.03 -7.00
N ALA A 35 -11.42 -3.23 -6.57
CA ALA A 35 -12.23 -2.39 -7.43
C ALA A 35 -12.25 -0.96 -6.89
N ALA A 36 -12.27 0.03 -7.78
CA ALA A 36 -12.40 1.44 -7.44
C ALA A 36 -13.32 2.15 -8.43
N LEU A 37 -14.27 2.95 -7.93
CA LEU A 37 -15.24 3.66 -8.74
C LEU A 37 -15.00 5.17 -8.67
N VAL A 38 -14.80 5.76 -9.84
CA VAL A 38 -14.67 7.21 -10.05
C VAL A 38 -15.89 7.72 -10.81
N VAL A 39 -16.50 8.78 -10.30
CA VAL A 39 -17.65 9.44 -10.92
C VAL A 39 -17.34 10.93 -11.07
N ASP A 40 -17.28 11.43 -12.30
CA ASP A 40 -16.88 12.81 -12.63
C ASP A 40 -15.61 13.28 -11.89
N GLY A 41 -14.60 12.41 -11.81
CA GLY A 41 -13.33 12.68 -11.14
C GLY A 41 -13.35 12.51 -9.62
N GLN A 42 -14.51 12.29 -9.00
CA GLN A 42 -14.62 11.99 -7.57
C GLN A 42 -14.49 10.50 -7.31
N ILE A 43 -13.61 10.11 -6.39
CA ILE A 43 -13.46 8.73 -5.94
C ILE A 43 -14.60 8.43 -4.97
N LEU A 44 -15.61 7.67 -5.40
CA LEU A 44 -16.76 7.38 -4.54
C LEU A 44 -16.50 6.18 -3.63
N ALA A 45 -15.89 5.11 -4.16
CA ALA A 45 -15.69 3.86 -3.45
C ALA A 45 -14.45 3.13 -3.95
N ALA A 46 -13.77 2.43 -3.04
CA ALA A 46 -12.69 1.51 -3.37
C ALA A 46 -12.57 0.44 -2.28
N ALA A 47 -12.41 -0.82 -2.68
CA ALA A 47 -12.26 -1.92 -1.72
C ALA A 47 -11.44 -3.08 -2.31
N GLN A 48 -10.78 -3.81 -1.42
CA GLN A 48 -10.09 -5.06 -1.75
C GLN A 48 -11.01 -6.26 -1.52
N GLU A 49 -10.97 -7.23 -2.43
CA GLU A 49 -11.87 -8.40 -2.42
C GLU A 49 -11.71 -9.25 -1.15
N GLU A 50 -10.48 -9.36 -0.63
CA GLU A 50 -10.18 -10.10 0.59
C GLU A 50 -10.95 -9.63 1.83
N ARG A 51 -11.42 -8.38 1.83
CA ARG A 51 -12.18 -7.81 2.94
C ARG A 51 -13.57 -8.44 3.04
N PHE A 52 -14.14 -8.85 1.91
CA PHE A 52 -15.43 -9.53 1.81
C PHE A 52 -15.28 -11.05 1.87
N THR A 53 -14.36 -11.61 1.08
CA THR A 53 -14.18 -13.07 0.98
C THR A 53 -13.50 -13.68 2.19
N ARG A 54 -12.84 -12.84 3.02
CA ARG A 54 -12.01 -13.24 4.18
C ARG A 54 -10.83 -14.13 3.80
N LYS A 55 -10.54 -14.24 2.50
CA LYS A 55 -9.38 -14.93 1.95
C LYS A 55 -8.27 -13.91 1.72
N LYS A 56 -7.26 -13.93 2.59
CA LYS A 56 -6.12 -13.00 2.51
C LYS A 56 -5.43 -13.09 1.13
N HIS A 57 -5.14 -11.94 0.53
CA HIS A 57 -4.55 -11.79 -0.80
C HIS A 57 -5.37 -12.46 -1.92
N ASP A 58 -6.71 -12.38 -1.84
CA ASP A 58 -7.57 -12.96 -2.87
C ASP A 58 -7.21 -12.39 -4.25
N SER A 59 -6.84 -13.28 -5.17
CA SER A 59 -6.40 -12.94 -6.52
C SER A 59 -7.50 -13.10 -7.57
N ARG A 60 -8.68 -13.58 -7.17
CA ARG A 60 -9.79 -13.82 -8.10
C ARG A 60 -10.40 -12.50 -8.59
N PHE A 61 -11.27 -12.59 -9.59
CA PHE A 61 -12.04 -11.45 -10.05
C PHE A 61 -12.85 -10.83 -8.88
N PRO A 62 -12.78 -9.50 -8.64
CA PRO A 62 -13.25 -8.90 -7.40
C PRO A 62 -14.75 -8.59 -7.41
N VAL A 63 -15.58 -9.65 -7.44
CA VAL A 63 -17.05 -9.54 -7.56
C VAL A 63 -17.63 -8.70 -6.43
N HIS A 64 -17.28 -9.00 -5.17
CA HIS A 64 -17.89 -8.32 -4.02
C HIS A 64 -17.42 -6.87 -3.89
N ALA A 65 -16.17 -6.58 -4.23
CA ALA A 65 -15.68 -5.21 -4.25
C ALA A 65 -16.38 -4.37 -5.35
N ILE A 66 -16.65 -4.96 -6.51
CA ILE A 66 -17.41 -4.29 -7.59
C ILE A 66 -18.85 -4.04 -7.15
N GLU A 67 -19.52 -5.05 -6.60
CA GLU A 67 -20.88 -4.93 -6.08
C GLU A 67 -20.98 -3.86 -5.00
N TYR A 68 -20.01 -3.81 -4.09
CA TYR A 68 -19.90 -2.74 -3.10
C TYR A 68 -19.80 -1.36 -3.76
N CYS A 69 -18.86 -1.17 -4.70
CA CYS A 69 -18.66 0.11 -5.36
C CYS A 69 -19.92 0.59 -6.09
N LEU A 70 -20.61 -0.32 -6.77
CA LEU A 70 -21.86 -0.05 -7.46
C LEU A 70 -22.99 0.31 -6.49
N LYS A 71 -23.13 -0.45 -5.39
CA LYS A 71 -24.13 -0.19 -4.34
C LYS A 71 -23.92 1.19 -3.70
N GLU A 72 -22.68 1.54 -3.37
CA GLU A 72 -22.33 2.84 -2.78
C GLU A 72 -22.74 4.01 -3.69
N ALA A 73 -22.62 3.85 -5.00
CA ALA A 73 -23.02 4.88 -5.97
C ALA A 73 -24.49 4.79 -6.41
N GLY A 74 -25.26 3.80 -5.94
CA GLY A 74 -26.63 3.57 -6.40
C GLY A 74 -26.71 3.21 -7.90
N LEU A 75 -25.69 2.54 -8.43
CA LEU A 75 -25.56 2.20 -9.86
C LEU A 75 -25.71 0.71 -10.10
N THR A 76 -26.16 0.36 -11.29
CA THR A 76 -26.01 -0.98 -11.86
C THR A 76 -24.78 -1.05 -12.76
N PHE A 77 -24.25 -2.26 -12.98
CA PHE A 77 -23.05 -2.44 -13.79
C PHE A 77 -23.20 -1.91 -15.22
N SER A 78 -24.39 -2.06 -15.83
CA SER A 78 -24.68 -1.56 -17.19
C SER A 78 -24.78 -0.03 -17.29
N GLU A 79 -24.83 0.70 -16.17
CA GLU A 79 -24.82 2.16 -16.16
C GLU A 79 -23.42 2.77 -16.16
N LEU A 80 -22.38 1.93 -16.01
CA LEU A 80 -21.00 2.36 -16.15
C LEU A 80 -20.70 2.73 -17.61
N ASN A 81 -19.89 3.76 -17.82
CA ASN A 81 -19.40 4.10 -19.14
C ASN A 81 -18.22 3.21 -19.52
N ASP A 82 -17.29 3.02 -18.58
CA ASP A 82 -16.03 2.32 -18.81
C ASP A 82 -15.66 1.45 -17.62
N VAL A 83 -15.07 0.31 -17.95
CA VAL A 83 -14.33 -0.53 -17.01
C VAL A 83 -12.88 -0.57 -17.47
N VAL A 84 -11.95 -0.26 -16.58
CA VAL A 84 -10.51 -0.16 -16.88
C VAL A 84 -9.76 -1.23 -16.12
N PHE A 85 -9.03 -2.09 -16.83
CA PHE A 85 -8.19 -3.11 -16.21
C PHE A 85 -6.73 -2.63 -16.16
N TYR A 86 -6.09 -2.81 -15.01
CA TYR A 86 -4.82 -2.16 -14.66
C TYR A 86 -3.55 -2.65 -15.38
N ASP A 87 -3.63 -3.67 -16.23
CA ASP A 87 -2.48 -4.37 -16.82
C ASP A 87 -2.76 -4.78 -18.29
N LYS A 88 -1.77 -4.67 -19.18
CA LYS A 88 -1.88 -5.09 -20.59
C LYS A 88 -1.56 -6.60 -20.78
N PRO A 89 -2.54 -7.43 -21.15
CA PRO A 89 -2.36 -8.89 -21.20
C PRO A 89 -1.29 -9.39 -22.18
N LEU A 90 -1.13 -8.72 -23.33
CA LEU A 90 -0.23 -9.15 -24.40
C LEU A 90 1.24 -8.87 -24.08
N VAL A 91 1.54 -7.69 -23.52
CA VAL A 91 2.90 -7.31 -23.13
C VAL A 91 3.40 -8.21 -21.99
N LYS A 92 2.53 -8.51 -21.03
CA LYS A 92 2.84 -9.47 -19.96
C LYS A 92 3.10 -10.89 -20.47
N PHE A 93 2.38 -11.31 -21.51
CA PHE A 93 2.61 -12.62 -22.13
C PHE A 93 3.96 -12.67 -22.88
N GLU A 94 4.29 -11.61 -23.62
CA GLU A 94 5.59 -11.44 -24.29
C GLU A 94 6.74 -11.56 -23.30
N ARG A 95 6.68 -10.88 -22.14
CA ARG A 95 7.70 -11.04 -21.09
C ARG A 95 7.92 -12.47 -20.67
N LEU A 96 6.85 -13.21 -20.41
CA LEU A 96 6.97 -14.58 -19.93
C LEU A 96 7.68 -15.44 -20.98
N LEU A 97 7.27 -15.32 -22.24
CA LEU A 97 7.89 -16.02 -23.36
C LEU A 97 9.40 -15.68 -23.48
N GLU A 98 9.76 -14.41 -23.50
CA GLU A 98 11.16 -13.97 -23.61
C GLU A 98 12.01 -14.34 -22.40
N THR A 99 11.45 -14.27 -21.19
CA THR A 99 12.13 -14.71 -19.96
C THR A 99 12.54 -16.17 -20.08
N TYR A 100 11.61 -17.04 -20.48
CA TYR A 100 11.90 -18.46 -20.59
C TYR A 100 12.93 -18.78 -21.67
N LEU A 101 12.93 -18.02 -22.78
CA LEU A 101 13.93 -18.14 -23.85
C LEU A 101 15.31 -17.66 -23.38
N THR A 102 15.38 -16.53 -22.67
CA THR A 102 16.62 -15.92 -22.17
C THR A 102 17.33 -16.82 -21.17
N PHE A 103 16.59 -17.58 -20.36
CA PHE A 103 17.13 -18.51 -19.37
C PHE A 103 17.21 -19.97 -19.84
N ALA A 104 17.19 -20.21 -21.16
CA ALA A 104 17.41 -21.54 -21.73
C ALA A 104 18.78 -22.13 -21.33
N PRO A 105 18.90 -23.46 -21.10
CA PRO A 105 17.88 -24.50 -21.28
C PRO A 105 16.96 -24.71 -20.06
N LYS A 106 17.27 -24.13 -18.88
CA LYS A 106 16.45 -24.32 -17.67
C LYS A 106 15.07 -23.66 -17.78
N GLY A 107 15.01 -22.49 -18.42
CA GLY A 107 13.75 -21.78 -18.70
C GLY A 107 12.81 -22.57 -19.62
N ILE A 108 13.34 -23.44 -20.49
CA ILE A 108 12.55 -24.24 -21.44
C ILE A 108 11.71 -25.31 -20.72
N PHE A 109 12.23 -25.96 -19.68
CA PHE A 109 11.43 -26.94 -18.91
C PHE A 109 10.29 -26.26 -18.15
N SER A 110 10.57 -25.12 -17.53
CA SER A 110 9.56 -24.29 -16.84
C SER A 110 8.54 -23.71 -17.81
N PHE A 111 8.97 -23.35 -19.03
CA PHE A 111 8.09 -22.97 -20.14
C PHE A 111 7.10 -24.09 -20.44
N PHE A 112 7.54 -25.31 -20.77
CA PHE A 112 6.63 -26.40 -21.13
C PHE A 112 5.64 -26.78 -20.00
N ALA A 113 6.06 -26.67 -18.74
CA ALA A 113 5.19 -26.95 -17.59
C ALA A 113 4.13 -25.86 -17.34
N SER A 114 4.44 -24.59 -17.59
CA SER A 114 3.55 -23.45 -17.29
C SER A 114 2.75 -22.97 -18.51
N MET A 115 3.31 -23.03 -19.72
CA MET A 115 2.75 -22.45 -20.94
C MET A 115 1.29 -22.83 -21.24
N PRO A 116 0.81 -24.08 -21.05
CA PRO A 116 -0.60 -24.43 -21.34
C PRO A 116 -1.62 -23.67 -20.47
N VAL A 117 -1.28 -23.40 -19.21
CA VAL A 117 -2.13 -22.65 -18.27
C VAL A 117 -2.10 -21.16 -18.60
N TRP A 118 -0.91 -20.63 -18.86
CA TRP A 118 -0.72 -19.21 -19.12
C TRP A 118 -1.25 -18.76 -20.50
N ILE A 119 -1.13 -19.60 -21.53
CA ILE A 119 -1.76 -19.38 -22.84
C ILE A 119 -3.29 -19.28 -22.67
N LYS A 120 -3.90 -20.14 -21.86
CA LYS A 120 -5.36 -20.15 -21.67
C LYS A 120 -5.85 -18.97 -20.82
N GLU A 121 -5.08 -18.54 -19.83
CA GLU A 121 -5.51 -17.49 -18.89
C GLU A 121 -5.13 -16.06 -19.34
N LYS A 122 -3.93 -15.85 -19.90
CA LYS A 122 -3.43 -14.50 -20.22
C LYS A 122 -3.78 -14.04 -21.64
N LEU A 123 -3.67 -14.90 -22.66
CA LEU A 123 -4.07 -14.52 -24.03
C LEU A 123 -5.59 -14.33 -24.15
N PHE A 124 -6.38 -15.03 -23.33
CA PHE A 124 -7.84 -14.89 -23.29
C PHE A 124 -8.34 -13.96 -22.18
N LEU A 125 -7.48 -13.19 -21.51
CA LEU A 125 -7.88 -12.32 -20.39
C LEU A 125 -9.02 -11.36 -20.79
N LYS A 126 -8.97 -10.77 -21.98
CA LYS A 126 -10.05 -9.92 -22.51
C LYS A 126 -11.38 -10.69 -22.64
N SER A 127 -11.33 -11.96 -23.04
CA SER A 127 -12.53 -12.81 -23.15
C SER A 127 -13.05 -13.22 -21.78
N ILE A 128 -12.15 -13.53 -20.84
CA ILE A 128 -12.49 -13.87 -19.45
C ILE A 128 -13.19 -12.66 -18.80
N LEU A 129 -12.58 -11.47 -18.86
CA LEU A 129 -13.17 -10.24 -18.33
C LEU A 129 -14.53 -9.94 -18.93
N LYS A 130 -14.70 -10.06 -20.25
CA LYS A 130 -16.01 -9.89 -20.90
C LYS A 130 -17.06 -10.88 -20.39
N LYS A 131 -16.68 -12.11 -20.09
CA LYS A 131 -17.58 -13.12 -19.53
C LYS A 131 -17.99 -12.74 -18.10
N GLU A 132 -17.04 -12.32 -17.27
CA GLU A 132 -17.34 -11.83 -15.92
C GLU A 132 -18.28 -10.61 -15.96
N PHE A 133 -18.02 -9.66 -16.86
CA PHE A 133 -18.84 -8.46 -17.03
C PHE A 133 -20.25 -8.79 -17.53
N GLN A 134 -20.40 -9.79 -18.40
CA GLN A 134 -21.72 -10.23 -18.84
C GLN A 134 -22.51 -10.85 -17.69
N THR A 135 -21.84 -11.60 -16.80
CA THR A 135 -22.45 -12.14 -15.59
C THR A 135 -22.93 -11.02 -14.67
N LEU A 136 -22.10 -10.00 -14.43
CA LEU A 136 -22.45 -8.83 -13.61
C LEU A 136 -23.55 -7.97 -14.23
N SER A 137 -23.54 -7.79 -15.55
CA SER A 137 -24.56 -7.00 -16.26
C SER A 137 -25.91 -7.72 -16.26
N GLY A 138 -25.90 -9.05 -16.30
CA GLY A 138 -27.08 -9.88 -16.57
C GLY A 138 -27.23 -10.21 -18.05
N LYS A 139 -27.97 -11.29 -18.34
CA LYS A 139 -28.13 -11.83 -19.70
C LYS A 139 -28.83 -10.83 -20.62
N GLY A 140 -28.25 -10.56 -21.80
CA GLY A 140 -28.82 -9.67 -22.81
C GLY A 140 -28.68 -8.17 -22.51
N LYS A 141 -28.05 -7.79 -21.40
CA LYS A 141 -27.75 -6.39 -21.07
C LYS A 141 -26.39 -5.97 -21.63
N PRO A 142 -26.23 -4.69 -22.00
CA PRO A 142 -24.96 -4.18 -22.51
C PRO A 142 -23.89 -4.22 -21.41
N ILE A 143 -22.68 -4.59 -21.82
CA ILE A 143 -21.48 -4.45 -21.02
C ILE A 143 -20.83 -3.07 -21.28
N PRO A 144 -20.26 -2.41 -20.27
CA PRO A 144 -19.49 -1.18 -20.45
C PRO A 144 -18.27 -1.40 -21.35
N ARG A 145 -17.70 -0.31 -21.87
CA ARG A 145 -16.47 -0.38 -22.66
C ARG A 145 -15.31 -0.82 -21.77
N LEU A 146 -14.57 -1.84 -22.21
CA LEU A 146 -13.36 -2.30 -21.53
C LEU A 146 -12.14 -1.59 -22.10
N LEU A 147 -11.42 -0.89 -21.22
CA LEU A 147 -10.14 -0.22 -21.47
C LEU A 147 -9.01 -0.89 -20.65
N PHE A 148 -7.77 -0.63 -21.02
CA PHE A 148 -6.58 -1.15 -20.35
C PHE A 148 -5.57 -0.02 -20.12
N THR A 149 -4.92 -0.02 -18.97
CA THR A 149 -3.72 0.78 -18.69
C THR A 149 -2.50 -0.14 -18.59
N GLU A 150 -1.31 0.44 -18.59
CA GLU A 150 -0.10 -0.28 -18.16
C GLU A 150 -0.05 -0.38 -16.63
N HIS A 151 0.56 -1.44 -16.08
CA HIS A 151 0.63 -1.69 -14.62
C HIS A 151 1.33 -0.54 -13.90
N HIS A 152 2.50 -0.14 -14.38
CA HIS A 152 3.26 0.96 -13.78
C HIS A 152 2.61 2.32 -14.03
N GLN A 153 1.91 2.51 -15.16
CA GLN A 153 1.11 3.71 -15.38
C GLN A 153 -0.05 3.78 -14.36
N ALA A 154 -0.72 2.67 -14.07
CA ALA A 154 -1.75 2.61 -13.05
C ALA A 154 -1.17 2.95 -11.66
N HIS A 155 0.00 2.41 -11.29
CA HIS A 155 0.67 2.82 -10.05
C HIS A 155 0.97 4.32 -10.02
N ALA A 156 1.56 4.87 -11.08
CA ALA A 156 1.89 6.29 -11.17
C ALA A 156 0.64 7.18 -11.07
N ALA A 157 -0.42 6.83 -11.79
CA ALA A 157 -1.72 7.50 -11.77
C ALA A 157 -2.37 7.46 -10.38
N SER A 158 -2.26 6.33 -9.69
CA SER A 158 -2.82 6.17 -8.35
C SER A 158 -2.17 7.10 -7.31
N ALA A 159 -0.91 7.48 -7.49
CA ALA A 159 -0.21 8.41 -6.60
C ALA A 159 -0.30 9.86 -7.06
N PHE A 160 0.04 10.16 -8.32
CA PHE A 160 0.13 11.54 -8.79
C PHE A 160 -1.24 12.22 -8.83
N PHE A 161 -2.26 11.57 -9.41
CA PHE A 161 -3.53 12.26 -9.65
C PHE A 161 -4.30 12.58 -8.37
N VAL A 162 -4.00 11.89 -7.27
CA VAL A 162 -4.58 12.17 -5.96
C VAL A 162 -3.69 13.03 -5.05
N SER A 163 -2.46 13.33 -5.48
CA SER A 163 -1.52 14.16 -4.72
C SER A 163 -1.96 15.63 -4.71
N PRO A 164 -1.41 16.45 -3.80
CA PRO A 164 -1.61 17.90 -3.80
C PRO A 164 -0.72 18.65 -4.79
N PHE A 165 0.07 17.96 -5.61
CA PHE A 165 1.10 18.60 -6.43
C PHE A 165 0.60 18.86 -7.86
N GLU A 166 0.78 20.08 -8.36
CA GLU A 166 0.53 20.40 -9.78
C GLU A 166 1.52 19.67 -10.70
N GLU A 167 2.78 19.61 -10.27
CA GLU A 167 3.84 18.83 -10.91
C GLU A 167 4.68 18.08 -9.86
N ALA A 168 5.05 16.85 -10.18
CA ALA A 168 5.86 15.98 -9.33
C ALA A 168 6.58 14.93 -10.17
N ALA A 169 7.77 14.53 -9.70
CA ALA A 169 8.33 13.26 -10.14
C ALA A 169 7.53 12.12 -9.51
N VAL A 170 7.36 11.01 -10.22
CA VAL A 170 6.64 9.84 -9.72
C VAL A 170 7.56 8.64 -9.82
N LEU A 171 7.88 8.03 -8.67
CA LEU A 171 8.71 6.83 -8.58
C LEU A 171 7.83 5.63 -8.24
N CYS A 172 7.72 4.69 -9.18
CA CYS A 172 7.05 3.42 -8.97
C CYS A 172 8.10 2.33 -8.77
N MET A 173 8.03 1.59 -7.67
CA MET A 173 8.93 0.47 -7.39
C MET A 173 8.14 -0.74 -6.89
N ASP A 174 8.20 -1.85 -7.62
CA ASP A 174 7.36 -3.00 -7.40
C ASP A 174 8.11 -4.33 -7.63
N GLY A 175 7.43 -5.46 -7.36
CA GLY A 175 7.94 -6.78 -7.69
C GLY A 175 8.11 -6.96 -9.20
N VAL A 176 7.01 -6.92 -9.95
CA VAL A 176 7.00 -7.02 -11.42
C VAL A 176 5.66 -6.57 -12.00
N GLY A 177 5.68 -5.68 -12.98
CA GLY A 177 4.52 -5.35 -13.83
C GLY A 177 4.46 -6.22 -15.10
N GLU A 178 4.23 -5.58 -16.25
CA GLU A 178 4.39 -6.23 -17.56
C GLU A 178 5.86 -6.49 -17.87
N TRP A 179 6.73 -5.50 -17.67
CA TRP A 179 8.19 -5.58 -17.81
C TRP A 179 8.89 -4.81 -16.70
N ALA A 180 8.47 -3.55 -16.51
CA ALA A 180 8.98 -2.69 -15.46
C ALA A 180 8.88 -3.34 -14.09
N THR A 181 9.93 -3.12 -13.31
CA THR A 181 10.00 -3.40 -11.87
C THR A 181 10.25 -2.13 -11.08
N SER A 182 10.82 -1.11 -11.73
CA SER A 182 10.86 0.26 -11.27
C SER A 182 10.66 1.18 -12.47
N SER A 183 9.95 2.30 -12.31
CA SER A 183 9.82 3.30 -13.35
C SER A 183 9.65 4.70 -12.79
N VAL A 184 10.05 5.68 -13.59
CA VAL A 184 10.00 7.11 -13.25
C VAL A 184 9.17 7.85 -14.27
N TRP A 185 8.30 8.73 -13.78
CA TRP A 185 7.41 9.54 -14.58
C TRP A 185 7.46 11.00 -14.14
N ILE A 186 7.14 11.90 -15.07
CA ILE A 186 6.78 13.28 -14.78
C ILE A 186 5.26 13.37 -14.77
N GLY A 187 4.69 13.72 -13.62
CA GLY A 187 3.31 14.15 -13.53
C GLY A 187 3.22 15.66 -13.68
N LYS A 188 2.38 16.13 -14.61
CA LYS A 188 2.09 17.57 -14.76
C LYS A 188 0.63 17.77 -15.18
N GLY A 189 -0.12 18.54 -14.38
CA GLY A 189 -1.55 18.75 -14.62
C GLY A 189 -2.32 17.42 -14.65
N ASN A 190 -2.90 17.09 -15.80
CA ASN A 190 -3.67 15.87 -16.05
C ASN A 190 -2.93 14.82 -16.91
N ARG A 191 -1.59 14.84 -16.92
CA ARG A 191 -0.75 13.94 -17.72
C ARG A 191 0.36 13.28 -16.90
N LEU A 192 0.66 12.04 -17.25
CA LEU A 192 1.87 11.33 -16.85
C LEU A 192 2.73 11.06 -18.09
N THR A 193 4.02 11.38 -18.01
CA THR A 193 4.99 11.12 -19.07
C THR A 193 6.10 10.21 -18.53
N PRO A 194 6.33 9.02 -19.10
CA PRO A 194 7.40 8.14 -18.66
C PRO A 194 8.76 8.74 -19.00
N ILE A 195 9.75 8.55 -18.13
CA ILE A 195 11.15 8.94 -18.36
C ILE A 195 11.97 7.69 -18.66
N TRP A 196 11.99 6.73 -17.74
CA TRP A 196 12.74 5.48 -17.84
C TRP A 196 12.18 4.41 -16.92
N GLU A 197 12.58 3.17 -17.16
CA GLU A 197 12.24 2.00 -16.35
C GLU A 197 13.43 1.04 -16.17
N ILE A 198 13.37 0.23 -15.11
CA ILE A 198 14.25 -0.91 -14.88
C ILE A 198 13.42 -2.18 -15.08
N ASP A 199 13.84 -2.98 -16.05
CA ASP A 199 13.10 -4.16 -16.46
C ASP A 199 13.37 -5.38 -15.58
N PHE A 200 12.37 -6.25 -15.56
CA PHE A 200 12.51 -7.62 -15.10
C PHE A 200 13.68 -8.30 -15.82
N PRO A 201 14.55 -9.04 -15.12
CA PRO A 201 14.38 -9.58 -13.76
C PRO A 201 14.95 -8.73 -12.62
N HIS A 202 15.32 -7.47 -12.86
CA HIS A 202 16.07 -6.64 -11.92
C HIS A 202 15.16 -5.81 -11.01
N SER A 203 14.52 -6.46 -10.03
CA SER A 203 13.60 -5.81 -9.10
C SER A 203 14.15 -5.71 -7.69
N LEU A 204 14.11 -4.51 -7.10
CA LEU A 204 14.38 -4.32 -5.66
C LEU A 204 13.33 -5.06 -4.81
N GLY A 205 12.08 -5.10 -5.26
CA GLY A 205 11.03 -5.89 -4.63
C GLY A 205 11.34 -7.38 -4.62
N LEU A 206 11.79 -7.96 -5.75
CA LEU A 206 12.17 -9.38 -5.81
C LEU A 206 13.44 -9.69 -5.03
N LEU A 207 14.40 -8.76 -4.96
CA LEU A 207 15.55 -8.88 -4.07
C LEU A 207 15.08 -8.99 -2.61
N TYR A 208 14.21 -8.07 -2.17
CA TYR A 208 13.65 -8.09 -0.82
C TYR A 208 12.83 -9.37 -0.54
N SER A 209 12.06 -9.82 -1.54
CA SER A 209 11.30 -11.08 -1.47
C SER A 209 12.21 -12.31 -1.41
N ALA A 210 13.41 -12.26 -1.98
CA ALA A 210 14.39 -13.34 -1.87
C ALA A 210 14.90 -13.51 -0.43
N PHE A 211 15.15 -12.39 0.27
CA PHE A 211 15.47 -12.42 1.70
C PHE A 211 14.27 -12.85 2.54
N THR A 212 13.07 -12.37 2.21
CA THR A 212 11.82 -12.80 2.85
C THR A 212 11.65 -14.32 2.79
N TYR A 213 11.85 -14.90 1.60
CA TYR A 213 11.85 -16.35 1.40
C TYR A 213 12.97 -17.04 2.19
N TYR A 214 14.19 -16.50 2.14
CA TYR A 214 15.37 -17.13 2.76
C TYR A 214 15.32 -17.11 4.29
N THR A 215 14.71 -16.08 4.90
CA THR A 215 14.40 -16.03 6.33
C THR A 215 13.19 -16.88 6.71
N GLY A 216 12.58 -17.62 5.77
CA GLY A 216 11.49 -18.56 6.04
C GLY A 216 10.12 -17.91 6.20
N PHE A 217 9.92 -16.71 5.65
CA PHE A 217 8.62 -16.06 5.57
C PHE A 217 7.98 -16.26 4.19
N LYS A 218 6.66 -16.08 4.14
CA LYS A 218 5.88 -16.25 2.91
C LYS A 218 5.99 -15.00 2.02
N VAL A 219 6.46 -15.18 0.79
CA VAL A 219 6.54 -14.14 -0.25
C VAL A 219 5.14 -13.56 -0.58
N ASN A 220 5.10 -12.28 -0.95
CA ASN A 220 3.92 -11.44 -1.20
C ASN A 220 3.01 -11.27 0.03
N SER A 221 3.54 -11.50 1.23
CA SER A 221 2.78 -11.40 2.48
C SER A 221 3.62 -11.29 3.76
N GLY A 222 4.94 -11.42 3.65
CA GLY A 222 5.89 -11.59 4.76
C GLY A 222 7.00 -10.54 4.76
N GLU A 223 7.05 -9.68 3.75
CA GLU A 223 8.06 -8.65 3.56
C GLU A 223 8.06 -7.66 4.74
N TYR A 224 6.88 -7.30 5.24
CA TYR A 224 6.77 -6.46 6.44
C TYR A 224 7.31 -7.15 7.71
N LYS A 225 7.40 -8.49 7.74
CA LYS A 225 7.99 -9.23 8.88
C LYS A 225 9.50 -9.07 8.87
N VAL A 226 10.13 -9.15 7.70
CA VAL A 226 11.56 -8.83 7.53
C VAL A 226 11.82 -7.39 7.96
N MET A 227 10.98 -6.44 7.51
CA MET A 227 11.12 -5.03 7.90
C MET A 227 10.99 -4.84 9.42
N GLY A 228 10.05 -5.54 10.06
CA GLY A 228 9.88 -5.52 11.51
C GLY A 228 10.97 -6.28 12.28
N LEU A 229 11.73 -7.15 11.62
CA LEU A 229 12.83 -7.93 12.20
C LEU A 229 14.17 -7.16 12.11
N ALA A 230 14.32 -6.26 11.15
CA ALA A 230 15.54 -5.50 10.90
C ALA A 230 16.11 -4.76 12.14
N PRO A 231 15.31 -4.13 13.03
CA PRO A 231 15.87 -3.45 14.20
C PRO A 231 16.57 -4.36 15.24
N TYR A 232 16.42 -5.68 15.12
CA TYR A 232 17.03 -6.65 16.04
C TYR A 232 18.35 -7.23 15.51
N GLY A 233 18.73 -6.89 14.28
CA GLY A 233 19.94 -7.39 13.63
C GLY A 233 21.02 -6.33 13.50
N GLU A 234 22.21 -6.80 13.14
CA GLU A 234 23.37 -5.98 12.78
C GLU A 234 23.60 -6.03 11.25
N PRO A 235 24.14 -4.96 10.64
CA PRO A 235 24.30 -4.84 9.18
C PRO A 235 25.46 -5.68 8.60
N ASN A 236 25.65 -6.89 9.12
CA ASN A 236 26.81 -7.76 8.83
C ASN A 236 26.91 -8.25 7.37
N TYR A 237 25.84 -8.13 6.59
CA TYR A 237 25.78 -8.63 5.22
C TYR A 237 25.58 -7.53 4.17
N VAL A 238 25.64 -6.24 4.54
CA VAL A 238 25.41 -5.13 3.60
C VAL A 238 26.40 -5.19 2.44
N ASP A 239 27.71 -5.24 2.74
CA ASP A 239 28.76 -5.31 1.73
C ASP A 239 28.64 -6.59 0.89
N LEU A 240 28.37 -7.73 1.53
CA LEU A 240 28.18 -9.00 0.82
C LEU A 240 27.02 -8.96 -0.18
N ILE A 241 25.94 -8.25 0.16
CA ILE A 241 24.80 -8.05 -0.75
C ILE A 241 25.22 -7.14 -1.90
N LEU A 242 25.81 -5.97 -1.60
CA LEU A 242 26.24 -4.98 -2.59
C LEU A 242 27.31 -5.51 -3.55
N ASP A 243 28.21 -6.38 -3.09
CA ASP A 243 29.31 -6.88 -3.90
C ASP A 243 28.92 -8.07 -4.79
N HIS A 244 27.95 -8.88 -4.35
CA HIS A 244 27.63 -10.14 -5.03
C HIS A 244 26.25 -10.19 -5.67
N LEU A 245 25.24 -9.57 -5.05
CA LEU A 245 23.84 -9.74 -5.46
C LEU A 245 23.32 -8.64 -6.38
N LEU A 246 23.87 -7.43 -6.31
CA LEU A 246 23.52 -6.33 -7.21
C LEU A 246 24.75 -5.59 -7.71
N ASP A 247 24.70 -5.16 -8.97
CA ASP A 247 25.61 -4.17 -9.52
C ASP A 247 24.92 -2.80 -9.40
N LEU A 248 25.14 -2.11 -8.27
CA LEU A 248 24.56 -0.80 -7.98
C LEU A 248 25.42 0.32 -8.56
N LYS A 249 24.82 1.19 -9.37
CA LYS A 249 25.49 2.34 -9.96
C LYS A 249 25.37 3.58 -9.07
N GLU A 250 26.18 4.58 -9.39
CA GLU A 250 26.20 5.84 -8.65
C GLU A 250 24.83 6.53 -8.66
N ASP A 251 24.17 6.50 -9.82
CA ASP A 251 22.82 7.02 -10.08
C ASP A 251 21.69 6.19 -9.45
N GLY A 252 22.02 5.09 -8.76
CA GLY A 252 21.05 4.21 -8.11
C GLY A 252 20.41 3.18 -9.03
N THR A 253 20.64 3.23 -10.35
CA THR A 253 20.25 2.13 -11.23
C THR A 253 21.03 0.88 -10.85
N PHE A 254 20.42 -0.28 -11.05
CA PHE A 254 21.03 -1.54 -10.62
C PHE A 254 20.66 -2.69 -11.53
N ARG A 255 21.55 -3.70 -11.56
CA ARG A 255 21.26 -5.02 -12.12
C ARG A 255 21.50 -6.09 -11.07
N LEU A 256 20.52 -6.97 -10.90
CA LEU A 256 20.68 -8.14 -10.03
C LEU A 256 21.56 -9.20 -10.68
N ASN A 257 22.45 -9.79 -9.89
CA ASN A 257 23.27 -10.91 -10.31
C ASN A 257 22.44 -12.21 -10.32
N MET A 258 21.82 -12.49 -11.46
CA MET A 258 20.88 -13.60 -11.64
C MET A 258 21.48 -14.98 -11.36
N LYS A 259 22.82 -15.11 -11.23
CA LYS A 259 23.47 -16.36 -10.80
C LYS A 259 23.01 -16.83 -9.41
N TYR A 260 22.52 -15.95 -8.54
CA TYR A 260 22.10 -16.26 -7.16
C TYR A 260 20.59 -16.46 -7.01
N PHE A 261 19.81 -16.18 -8.04
CA PHE A 261 18.35 -16.20 -7.96
C PHE A 261 17.76 -17.33 -8.82
N ASN A 262 16.56 -17.76 -8.43
CA ASN A 262 15.79 -18.76 -9.16
C ASN A 262 14.45 -18.23 -9.67
N TYR A 263 13.95 -17.10 -9.17
CA TYR A 263 12.57 -16.64 -9.48
C TYR A 263 12.29 -16.37 -10.95
N ALA A 264 13.32 -16.18 -11.79
CA ALA A 264 13.14 -15.98 -13.22
C ALA A 264 12.82 -17.27 -13.99
N ALA A 265 13.26 -18.44 -13.49
CA ALA A 265 13.14 -19.71 -14.23
C ALA A 265 12.77 -20.93 -13.37
N GLY A 266 12.68 -20.77 -12.05
CA GLY A 266 12.45 -21.84 -11.09
C GLY A 266 11.30 -21.53 -10.13
N LEU A 267 10.99 -22.49 -9.25
CA LEU A 267 9.87 -22.42 -8.30
C LEU A 267 10.23 -21.77 -6.95
N THR A 268 11.48 -21.34 -6.78
CA THR A 268 12.01 -20.75 -5.53
C THR A 268 12.61 -19.38 -5.81
N MET A 269 12.72 -18.53 -4.78
CA MET A 269 13.37 -17.22 -4.93
C MET A 269 14.90 -17.34 -5.05
N THR A 270 15.51 -18.20 -4.25
CA THR A 270 16.97 -18.35 -4.12
C THR A 270 17.44 -19.74 -4.56
N ASN A 271 18.77 -19.87 -4.76
CA ASN A 271 19.41 -21.11 -5.21
C ASN A 271 20.64 -21.49 -4.36
N SER A 272 21.32 -22.58 -4.70
CA SER A 272 22.46 -23.09 -3.94
C SER A 272 23.66 -22.12 -3.84
N LYS A 273 23.85 -21.21 -4.82
CA LYS A 273 24.88 -20.17 -4.73
C LYS A 273 24.52 -19.12 -3.69
N PHE A 274 23.26 -18.73 -3.62
CA PHE A 274 22.75 -17.86 -2.55
C PHE A 274 22.92 -18.54 -1.18
N HIS A 275 22.57 -19.82 -1.11
CA HIS A 275 22.71 -20.61 0.12
C HIS A 275 24.17 -20.69 0.58
N LYS A 276 25.10 -20.92 -0.36
CA LYS A 276 26.54 -20.90 -0.06
C LYS A 276 27.01 -19.51 0.40
N LEU A 277 26.55 -18.45 -0.26
CA LEU A 277 26.92 -17.07 0.04
C LEU A 277 26.56 -16.69 1.49
N PHE A 278 25.37 -17.08 1.95
CA PHE A 278 24.90 -16.80 3.31
C PHE A 278 25.06 -17.99 4.26
N GLY A 279 25.92 -18.96 3.94
CA GLY A 279 26.31 -20.02 4.88
C GLY A 279 25.17 -20.97 5.32
N GLY A 280 24.26 -21.37 4.43
CA GLY A 280 23.30 -22.45 4.70
C GLY A 280 22.04 -22.45 3.83
N PRO A 281 21.15 -23.45 4.00
CA PRO A 281 19.84 -23.45 3.34
C PRO A 281 18.91 -22.36 3.91
N PRO A 282 17.79 -22.03 3.23
CA PRO A 282 16.77 -21.14 3.77
C PRO A 282 16.22 -21.67 5.09
N ARG A 283 15.86 -20.76 6.00
CA ARG A 283 15.19 -21.11 7.26
C ARG A 283 13.85 -21.80 6.95
N LYS A 284 13.56 -22.89 7.65
CA LYS A 284 12.24 -23.54 7.59
C LYS A 284 11.17 -22.64 8.22
N PRO A 285 9.99 -22.47 7.58
CA PRO A 285 8.90 -21.70 8.15
C PRO A 285 8.53 -22.14 9.57
N GLU A 286 8.02 -21.20 10.38
CA GLU A 286 7.56 -21.45 11.77
C GLU A 286 8.62 -22.03 12.75
N THR A 287 9.90 -22.04 12.40
CA THR A 287 10.98 -22.41 13.32
C THR A 287 11.47 -21.21 14.17
N LYS A 288 12.31 -21.40 15.18
CA LYS A 288 12.84 -20.27 15.96
C LYS A 288 13.70 -19.36 15.08
N LEU A 289 13.57 -18.03 15.24
CA LEU A 289 14.45 -17.05 14.58
C LEU A 289 15.78 -16.94 15.36
N GLY A 290 16.91 -16.87 14.64
CA GLY A 290 18.23 -16.64 15.21
C GLY A 290 18.83 -15.30 14.78
N GLN A 291 20.06 -15.01 15.24
CA GLN A 291 20.77 -13.76 14.90
C GLN A 291 20.99 -13.64 13.40
N LYS A 292 21.29 -14.75 12.74
CA LYS A 292 21.51 -14.77 11.29
C LYS A 292 20.32 -14.17 10.54
N GLU A 293 19.09 -14.57 10.86
CA GLU A 293 17.91 -14.02 10.20
C GLU A 293 17.67 -12.55 10.53
N MET A 294 18.00 -12.12 11.75
CA MET A 294 17.93 -10.71 12.16
C MET A 294 18.94 -9.87 11.38
N ASP A 295 20.20 -10.31 11.30
CA ASP A 295 21.27 -9.62 10.57
C ASP A 295 21.00 -9.57 9.07
N LEU A 296 20.46 -10.65 8.50
CA LEU A 296 20.01 -10.67 7.11
C LEU A 296 18.89 -9.65 6.88
N ALA A 297 17.91 -9.58 7.78
CA ALA A 297 16.83 -8.61 7.72
C ALA A 297 17.34 -7.17 7.85
N ARG A 298 18.27 -6.91 8.78
CA ARG A 298 18.92 -5.61 8.93
C ARG A 298 19.67 -5.21 7.66
N SER A 299 20.47 -6.12 7.12
CA SER A 299 21.33 -5.84 5.97
C SER A 299 20.55 -5.58 4.69
N ILE A 300 19.49 -6.36 4.40
CA ILE A 300 18.65 -6.09 3.21
C ILE A 300 17.83 -4.82 3.35
N GLN A 301 17.42 -4.47 4.57
CA GLN A 301 16.73 -3.21 4.84
C GLN A 301 17.66 -2.02 4.55
N ASP A 302 18.91 -2.06 5.03
CA ASP A 302 19.90 -1.01 4.76
C ASP A 302 20.23 -0.89 3.26
N VAL A 303 20.39 -2.02 2.55
CA VAL A 303 20.58 -2.00 1.09
C VAL A 303 19.37 -1.40 0.36
N THR A 304 18.16 -1.71 0.80
CA THR A 304 16.92 -1.15 0.23
C THR A 304 16.88 0.36 0.42
N GLU A 305 17.24 0.85 1.61
CA GLU A 305 17.35 2.28 1.91
C GLU A 305 18.38 2.97 1.01
N ILE A 306 19.57 2.39 0.86
CA ILE A 306 20.66 2.92 0.01
C ILE A 306 20.18 3.05 -1.44
N VAL A 307 19.59 2.00 -2.01
CA VAL A 307 19.13 1.99 -3.40
C VAL A 307 18.02 3.03 -3.60
N MET A 308 17.01 3.04 -2.74
CA MET A 308 15.88 3.97 -2.85
C MET A 308 16.33 5.44 -2.72
N LYS A 309 17.25 5.75 -1.81
CA LYS A 309 17.82 7.10 -1.66
C LYS A 309 18.59 7.55 -2.90
N LYS A 310 19.43 6.67 -3.46
CA LYS A 310 20.18 6.97 -4.68
C LYS A 310 19.26 7.25 -5.87
N ILE A 311 18.26 6.40 -6.08
CA ILE A 311 17.26 6.61 -7.13
C ILE A 311 16.51 7.93 -6.90
N ALA A 312 16.03 8.20 -5.68
CA ALA A 312 15.34 9.44 -5.36
C ALA A 312 16.20 10.69 -5.66
N SER A 313 17.48 10.65 -5.29
CA SER A 313 18.46 11.71 -5.58
C SER A 313 18.65 11.93 -7.09
N THR A 314 18.83 10.84 -7.85
CA THR A 314 18.94 10.89 -9.32
C THR A 314 17.68 11.47 -9.95
N VAL A 315 16.50 11.01 -9.53
CA VAL A 315 15.22 11.53 -10.02
C VAL A 315 15.09 13.02 -9.76
N ARG A 316 15.50 13.50 -8.57
CA ARG A 316 15.51 14.94 -8.28
C ARG A 316 16.44 15.70 -9.22
N LYS A 317 17.65 15.17 -9.47
CA LYS A 317 18.64 15.78 -10.35
C LYS A 317 18.19 15.83 -11.82
N GLU A 318 17.58 14.75 -12.31
CA GLU A 318 17.15 14.62 -13.70
C GLU A 318 15.90 15.45 -14.00
N THR A 319 14.93 15.48 -13.09
CA THR A 319 13.65 16.15 -13.31
C THR A 319 13.65 17.61 -12.85
N GLY A 320 14.48 17.97 -11.87
CA GLY A 320 14.46 19.27 -11.20
C GLY A 320 13.24 19.52 -10.31
N LEU A 321 12.29 18.57 -10.23
CA LEU A 321 11.01 18.77 -9.56
C LEU A 321 11.12 18.71 -8.04
N GLU A 322 10.40 19.58 -7.34
CA GLU A 322 10.47 19.67 -5.87
C GLU A 322 9.69 18.60 -5.13
N ASN A 323 8.74 17.96 -5.79
CA ASN A 323 7.81 17.02 -5.16
C ASN A 323 7.98 15.61 -5.73
N LEU A 324 7.86 14.61 -4.85
CA LEU A 324 7.92 13.20 -5.21
C LEU A 324 6.59 12.51 -4.87
N CYS A 325 6.06 11.74 -5.82
CA CYS A 325 4.99 10.78 -5.59
C CYS A 325 5.57 9.35 -5.64
N MET A 326 5.12 8.47 -4.74
CA MET A 326 5.60 7.09 -4.68
C MET A 326 4.46 6.07 -4.69
N ALA A 327 4.64 5.00 -5.46
CA ALA A 327 3.75 3.84 -5.56
C ALA A 327 4.51 2.54 -5.88
N GLY A 328 3.79 1.43 -5.98
CA GLY A 328 4.35 0.08 -6.12
C GLY A 328 4.60 -0.58 -4.76
N GLY A 329 4.67 -1.91 -4.73
CA GLY A 329 4.76 -2.68 -3.47
C GLY A 329 5.94 -2.28 -2.57
N VAL A 330 7.06 -1.83 -3.15
CA VAL A 330 8.25 -1.38 -2.40
C VAL A 330 8.00 -0.06 -1.68
N ALA A 331 7.11 0.80 -2.20
CA ALA A 331 6.73 2.06 -1.54
C ALA A 331 5.94 1.84 -0.23
N LEU A 332 5.59 0.60 0.13
CA LEU A 332 5.08 0.24 1.46
C LEU A 332 6.20 0.08 2.51
N ASN A 333 7.48 0.14 2.12
CA ASN A 333 8.62 0.15 3.03
C ASN A 333 8.73 1.50 3.74
N CYS A 334 8.01 1.63 4.87
CA CYS A 334 7.92 2.86 5.63
C CYS A 334 9.24 3.33 6.26
N VAL A 335 10.22 2.43 6.41
CA VAL A 335 11.55 2.77 6.91
C VAL A 335 12.33 3.51 5.82
N ALA A 336 12.39 2.95 4.61
CA ALA A 336 13.04 3.59 3.47
C ALA A 336 12.36 4.91 3.06
N ASN A 337 11.03 4.97 3.12
CA ASN A 337 10.29 6.22 2.91
C ASN A 337 10.69 7.31 3.94
N GLY A 338 10.83 6.94 5.22
CA GLY A 338 11.29 7.85 6.26
C GLY A 338 12.67 8.42 5.94
N LYS A 339 13.59 7.59 5.44
CA LYS A 339 14.94 8.02 5.02
C LYS A 339 14.94 8.97 3.83
N ILE A 340 14.07 8.77 2.84
CA ILE A 340 13.93 9.72 1.72
C ILE A 340 13.44 11.09 2.21
N ILE A 341 12.52 11.12 3.17
CA ILE A 341 11.98 12.35 3.76
C ILE A 341 13.04 13.05 4.62
N GLU A 342 13.75 12.30 5.45
CA GLU A 342 14.84 12.79 6.30
C GLU A 342 15.95 13.46 5.48
N ASP A 343 16.27 12.92 4.30
CA ASP A 343 17.30 13.46 3.40
C ASP A 343 16.94 14.85 2.82
N LYS A 344 15.67 15.25 2.86
CA LYS A 344 15.17 16.53 2.30
C LYS A 344 15.52 16.76 0.82
N THR A 345 15.79 15.68 0.07
CA THR A 345 16.02 15.69 -1.39
C THR A 345 14.82 16.27 -2.14
N PHE A 346 13.61 15.95 -1.66
CA PHE A 346 12.36 16.54 -2.12
C PHE A 346 11.77 17.40 -1.03
N ARG A 347 11.12 18.49 -1.43
CA ARG A 347 10.41 19.39 -0.53
C ARG A 347 9.20 18.71 0.09
N ASN A 348 8.47 17.96 -0.73
CA ASN A 348 7.30 17.21 -0.29
C ASN A 348 7.30 15.81 -0.91
N VAL A 349 6.83 14.82 -0.14
CA VAL A 349 6.69 13.44 -0.61
C VAL A 349 5.25 12.98 -0.34
N PHE A 350 4.59 12.46 -1.38
CA PHE A 350 3.28 11.82 -1.28
C PHE A 350 3.43 10.32 -1.58
N ILE A 351 2.91 9.47 -0.71
CA ILE A 351 3.01 8.01 -0.84
C ILE A 351 1.60 7.45 -0.86
N GLN A 352 1.27 6.66 -1.88
CA GLN A 352 -0.06 6.07 -2.03
C GLN A 352 -0.35 5.05 -0.88
N PRO A 353 -1.41 5.22 -0.03
CA PRO A 353 -1.78 4.25 1.01
C PRO A 353 -2.01 2.82 0.51
N ALA A 354 -2.61 2.67 -0.66
CA ALA A 354 -2.78 1.39 -1.33
C ALA A 354 -1.69 1.15 -2.38
N ALA A 355 -0.41 1.42 -2.08
CA ALA A 355 0.67 1.47 -3.08
C ALA A 355 0.88 0.18 -3.89
N GLY A 356 0.55 -0.99 -3.34
CA GLY A 356 0.59 -2.27 -4.07
C GLY A 356 -0.54 -2.41 -5.11
N ASP A 357 -0.72 -3.61 -5.67
CA ASP A 357 -1.66 -3.90 -6.79
C ASP A 357 -3.10 -3.44 -6.57
N ALA A 358 -3.57 -3.39 -5.32
CA ALA A 358 -4.89 -2.87 -5.01
C ALA A 358 -5.05 -1.41 -5.52
N GLY A 359 -4.04 -0.56 -5.34
CA GLY A 359 -4.06 0.82 -5.82
C GLY A 359 -4.08 0.95 -7.35
N GLY A 360 -3.65 -0.10 -8.06
CA GLY A 360 -3.75 -0.18 -9.52
C GLY A 360 -5.18 -0.04 -10.04
N ALA A 361 -6.18 -0.57 -9.31
CA ALA A 361 -7.60 -0.37 -9.64
C ALA A 361 -7.96 1.13 -9.63
N LEU A 362 -7.56 1.86 -8.59
CA LEU A 362 -7.81 3.30 -8.50
C LEU A 362 -7.06 4.07 -9.59
N GLY A 363 -5.78 3.75 -9.79
CA GLY A 363 -4.96 4.38 -10.83
C GLY A 363 -5.51 4.20 -12.23
N ALA A 364 -6.00 3.00 -12.56
CA ALA A 364 -6.62 2.70 -13.85
C ALA A 364 -7.87 3.58 -14.11
N ALA A 365 -8.74 3.73 -13.11
CA ALA A 365 -9.90 4.61 -13.22
C ALA A 365 -9.51 6.09 -13.38
N LEU A 366 -8.51 6.56 -12.62
CA LEU A 366 -8.04 7.95 -12.68
C LEU A 366 -7.32 8.27 -13.99
N SER A 367 -6.52 7.37 -14.53
CA SER A 367 -5.89 7.53 -15.85
C SER A 367 -6.96 7.66 -16.95
N CYS A 368 -8.02 6.86 -16.89
CA CYS A 368 -9.14 7.01 -17.82
C CYS A 368 -9.83 8.39 -17.69
N TRP A 369 -10.06 8.88 -16.47
CA TRP A 369 -10.64 10.20 -16.26
C TRP A 369 -9.74 11.35 -16.75
N TYR A 370 -8.48 11.38 -16.32
CA TYR A 370 -7.60 12.52 -16.56
C TYR A 370 -6.92 12.49 -17.93
N GLU A 371 -6.48 11.32 -18.39
CA GLU A 371 -5.69 11.18 -19.62
C GLU A 371 -6.58 10.83 -20.81
N TYR A 372 -7.44 9.82 -20.68
CA TYR A 372 -8.29 9.37 -21.79
C TYR A 372 -9.47 10.31 -22.06
N TYR A 373 -10.15 10.77 -21.02
CA TYR A 373 -11.22 11.77 -21.14
C TYR A 373 -10.73 13.21 -21.13
N ASP A 374 -9.42 13.42 -21.04
CA ASP A 374 -8.73 14.72 -21.05
C ASP A 374 -9.34 15.74 -20.08
N GLN A 375 -9.70 15.28 -18.87
CA GLN A 375 -10.30 16.14 -17.87
C GLN A 375 -9.24 16.93 -17.13
N LYS A 376 -9.56 18.18 -16.79
CA LYS A 376 -8.65 19.03 -16.01
C LYS A 376 -8.52 18.48 -14.59
N ARG A 377 -7.28 18.38 -14.10
CA ARG A 377 -6.99 18.05 -12.71
C ARG A 377 -7.03 19.30 -11.83
N ILE A 378 -7.57 19.13 -10.63
CA ILE A 378 -7.46 20.08 -9.52
C ILE A 378 -6.65 19.35 -8.45
N PRO A 379 -5.42 19.78 -8.13
CA PRO A 379 -4.62 19.16 -7.09
C PRO A 379 -5.34 19.16 -5.74
N ALA A 380 -5.04 18.15 -4.91
CA ALA A 380 -5.54 18.11 -3.54
C ALA A 380 -5.07 19.33 -2.72
N LYS A 381 -5.78 19.64 -1.64
CA LYS A 381 -5.47 20.81 -0.81
C LYS A 381 -4.19 20.65 0.01
N ASP A 382 -3.89 19.42 0.43
CA ASP A 382 -2.81 19.09 1.35
C ASP A 382 -2.33 17.64 1.15
N LEU A 383 -1.35 17.22 1.97
CA LEU A 383 -0.71 15.90 1.91
C LEU A 383 -1.62 14.72 2.30
N THR A 384 -2.86 14.97 2.72
CA THR A 384 -3.91 13.93 2.85
C THR A 384 -4.55 13.56 1.52
N GLY A 385 -4.16 14.22 0.42
CA GLY A 385 -4.56 13.88 -0.94
C GLY A 385 -6.07 13.97 -1.19
N SER A 386 -6.50 13.64 -2.41
CA SER A 386 -7.91 13.61 -2.78
C SER A 386 -8.52 12.20 -2.64
N ILE A 387 -8.12 11.45 -1.60
CA ILE A 387 -8.53 10.05 -1.33
C ILE A 387 -9.32 9.88 -0.03
N GLN A 388 -9.83 10.98 0.55
CA GLN A 388 -10.71 10.95 1.72
C GLN A 388 -10.11 10.17 2.90
N GLY A 389 -8.83 10.39 3.22
CA GLY A 389 -8.13 9.64 4.29
C GLY A 389 -7.98 8.13 4.03
N SER A 390 -8.23 7.68 2.80
CA SER A 390 -8.39 6.27 2.42
C SER A 390 -9.65 5.60 2.97
N TYR A 391 -10.62 6.35 3.51
CA TYR A 391 -11.89 5.80 4.01
C TYR A 391 -12.90 5.59 2.88
N LEU A 392 -12.59 4.66 1.97
CA LEU A 392 -13.30 4.42 0.71
C LEU A 392 -14.09 3.08 0.68
N GLY A 393 -13.96 2.28 1.73
CA GLY A 393 -14.68 1.01 1.89
C GLY A 393 -16.05 1.17 2.55
N PRO A 394 -16.75 0.04 2.81
CA PRO A 394 -18.08 0.03 3.39
C PRO A 394 -18.14 0.68 4.77
N SER A 395 -19.24 1.39 5.01
CA SER A 395 -19.74 1.81 6.33
C SER A 395 -21.07 1.12 6.61
N TYR A 396 -21.49 1.16 7.88
CA TYR A 396 -22.74 0.56 8.34
C TYR A 396 -23.53 1.60 9.12
N SER A 397 -24.84 1.65 8.89
CA SER A 397 -25.75 2.53 9.62
C SER A 397 -25.93 2.06 11.06
N GLU A 398 -26.43 2.95 11.92
CA GLU A 398 -26.74 2.58 13.31
C GLU A 398 -27.80 1.47 13.36
N GLU A 399 -28.79 1.53 12.48
CA GLU A 399 -29.86 0.53 12.37
C GLU A 399 -29.31 -0.83 11.96
N GLU A 400 -28.38 -0.89 10.99
CA GLU A 400 -27.72 -2.13 10.58
C GLU A 400 -26.92 -2.74 11.74
N ILE A 401 -26.17 -1.92 12.48
CA ILE A 401 -25.38 -2.35 13.64
C ILE A 401 -26.29 -2.88 14.75
N LEU A 402 -27.34 -2.13 15.12
CA LEU A 402 -28.27 -2.52 16.18
C LEU A 402 -29.04 -3.80 15.82
N SER A 403 -29.52 -3.90 14.58
CA SER A 403 -30.19 -5.10 14.09
C SER A 403 -29.27 -6.33 14.17
N HIS A 404 -28.00 -6.18 13.77
CA HIS A 404 -27.02 -7.26 13.87
C HIS A 404 -26.74 -7.66 15.33
N LEU A 405 -26.52 -6.70 16.23
CA LEU A 405 -26.31 -6.96 17.65
C LEU A 405 -27.50 -7.68 18.29
N GLN A 406 -28.73 -7.24 17.97
CA GLN A 406 -29.96 -7.89 18.43
C GLN A 406 -30.08 -9.32 17.89
N SER A 407 -29.78 -9.55 16.62
CA SER A 407 -29.83 -10.89 16.00
C SER A 407 -28.87 -11.89 16.67
N MET A 408 -27.77 -11.40 17.25
CA MET A 408 -26.81 -12.22 17.99
C MET A 408 -27.15 -12.35 19.48
N GLY A 409 -28.16 -11.65 19.99
CA GLY A 409 -28.43 -11.55 21.42
C GLY A 409 -27.27 -10.90 22.20
N ALA A 410 -26.50 -10.01 21.56
CA ALA A 410 -25.35 -9.37 22.18
C ALA A 410 -25.79 -8.40 23.29
N ALA A 411 -25.08 -8.39 24.42
CA ALA A 411 -25.23 -7.35 25.43
C ALA A 411 -24.47 -6.09 24.96
N TYR A 412 -25.17 -4.97 24.88
CA TYR A 412 -24.58 -3.68 24.46
C TYR A 412 -25.19 -2.51 25.23
N GLU A 413 -24.43 -1.42 25.29
CA GLU A 413 -24.88 -0.12 25.80
C GLU A 413 -24.80 0.89 24.66
N LYS A 414 -25.84 1.72 24.51
CA LYS A 414 -25.85 2.82 23.55
C LYS A 414 -25.50 4.11 24.28
N LEU A 415 -24.40 4.73 23.86
CA LEU A 415 -23.92 6.00 24.39
C LEU A 415 -24.11 7.12 23.37
N SER A 416 -24.28 8.35 23.85
CA SER A 416 -24.14 9.53 22.99
C SER A 416 -22.67 9.68 22.54
N PRO A 417 -22.38 10.36 21.41
CA PRO A 417 -21.01 10.51 20.93
C PRO A 417 -20.03 11.08 21.97
N SER A 418 -20.42 12.13 22.69
CA SER A 418 -19.57 12.75 23.73
C SER A 418 -19.29 11.80 24.90
N SER A 419 -20.31 11.07 25.35
CA SER A 419 -20.16 10.11 26.44
C SER A 419 -19.35 8.88 26.00
N MET A 420 -19.44 8.51 24.72
CA MET A 420 -18.68 7.40 24.13
C MET A 420 -17.18 7.71 24.13
N ASP A 421 -16.76 8.87 23.63
CA ASP A 421 -15.35 9.24 23.56
C ASP A 421 -14.72 9.32 24.96
N GLU A 422 -15.39 9.96 25.91
CA GLU A 422 -14.94 10.02 27.30
C GLU A 422 -14.84 8.64 27.96
N ARG A 423 -15.83 7.77 27.71
CA ARG A 423 -15.82 6.40 28.24
C ARG A 423 -14.71 5.56 27.63
N LEU A 424 -14.54 5.63 26.31
CA LEU A 424 -13.48 4.92 25.60
C LEU A 424 -12.10 5.41 26.02
N ALA A 425 -11.91 6.72 26.16
CA ALA A 425 -10.67 7.32 26.65
C ALA A 425 -10.31 6.81 28.05
N SER A 426 -11.28 6.73 28.97
CA SER A 426 -11.06 6.13 30.30
C SER A 426 -10.71 4.64 30.23
N ILE A 427 -11.44 3.85 29.43
CA ILE A 427 -11.17 2.42 29.23
C ILE A 427 -9.75 2.20 28.70
N LEU A 428 -9.30 3.04 27.75
CA LEU A 428 -7.95 3.00 27.21
C LEU A 428 -6.91 3.35 28.28
N ALA A 429 -7.13 4.45 29.02
CA ALA A 429 -6.21 4.89 30.08
C ALA A 429 -6.08 3.87 31.23
N GLU A 430 -7.10 3.05 31.47
CA GLU A 430 -7.06 1.91 32.39
C GLU A 430 -6.22 0.73 31.86
N GLY A 431 -5.78 0.78 30.60
CA GLY A 431 -4.90 -0.22 29.99
C GLY A 431 -5.63 -1.33 29.26
N ASN A 432 -6.91 -1.13 28.95
CA ASN A 432 -7.69 -2.09 28.18
C ASN A 432 -7.37 -2.00 26.68
N VAL A 433 -7.61 -3.12 25.98
CA VAL A 433 -7.52 -3.21 24.52
C VAL A 433 -8.93 -3.09 23.94
N VAL A 434 -9.14 -2.16 23.01
CA VAL A 434 -10.45 -1.86 22.43
C VAL A 434 -10.47 -2.20 20.94
N GLY A 435 -11.48 -2.96 20.52
CA GLY A 435 -11.83 -3.08 19.11
C GLY A 435 -12.63 -1.84 18.68
N TYR A 436 -12.09 -1.07 17.74
CA TYR A 436 -12.68 0.18 17.25
C TYR A 436 -13.20 0.00 15.82
N PHE A 437 -14.53 0.05 15.69
CA PHE A 437 -15.26 -0.13 14.43
C PHE A 437 -16.13 1.10 14.19
N GLN A 438 -15.68 2.00 13.31
CA GLN A 438 -16.37 3.27 13.03
C GLN A 438 -16.28 3.64 11.55
N GLY A 439 -17.33 4.25 11.01
CA GLY A 439 -17.33 4.87 9.69
C GLY A 439 -16.97 3.91 8.53
N ARG A 440 -16.48 4.51 7.43
CA ARG A 440 -16.05 3.79 6.24
C ARG A 440 -14.72 3.08 6.48
N MET A 441 -14.60 1.85 5.99
CA MET A 441 -13.37 1.07 6.08
C MET A 441 -12.23 1.68 5.25
N GLU A 442 -11.01 1.53 5.73
CA GLU A 442 -9.78 1.94 5.05
C GLU A 442 -9.52 1.10 3.78
N PHE A 443 -9.08 1.75 2.71
CA PHE A 443 -8.55 1.11 1.50
C PHE A 443 -7.02 0.98 1.61
N GLY A 444 -6.52 -0.24 1.39
CA GLY A 444 -5.11 -0.58 1.58
C GLY A 444 -4.84 -1.42 2.84
N PRO A 445 -3.56 -1.69 3.14
CA PRO A 445 -3.16 -2.73 4.08
C PRO A 445 -3.11 -2.26 5.55
N ARG A 446 -3.29 -0.97 5.84
CA ARG A 446 -3.17 -0.40 7.19
C ARG A 446 -4.55 -0.10 7.76
N ALA A 447 -4.74 -0.45 9.03
CA ALA A 447 -5.83 0.10 9.83
C ALA A 447 -5.44 1.51 10.28
N LEU A 448 -6.33 2.47 10.08
CA LEU A 448 -6.11 3.91 10.25
C LEU A 448 -7.23 4.52 11.11
N GLY A 449 -7.74 3.78 12.10
CA GLY A 449 -8.76 4.28 13.02
C GLY A 449 -10.22 4.09 12.58
N ALA A 450 -10.51 3.25 11.58
CA ALA A 450 -11.89 2.86 11.24
C ALA A 450 -12.15 1.36 11.50
N ARG A 451 -11.16 0.49 11.26
CA ARG A 451 -11.20 -0.95 11.62
C ARG A 451 -9.94 -1.32 12.40
N SER A 452 -9.87 -0.84 13.65
CA SER A 452 -8.62 -0.86 14.44
C SER A 452 -8.75 -1.62 15.75
N ILE A 453 -7.62 -2.11 16.25
CA ILE A 453 -7.47 -2.55 17.64
C ILE A 453 -6.52 -1.56 18.29
N ILE A 454 -6.99 -0.84 19.30
CA ILE A 454 -6.30 0.29 19.93
C ILE A 454 -6.03 0.02 21.41
N GLY A 455 -5.01 0.67 21.95
CA GLY A 455 -4.57 0.55 23.33
C GLY A 455 -3.68 1.73 23.73
N ASP A 456 -3.45 1.90 25.03
CA ASP A 456 -2.66 3.00 25.60
C ASP A 456 -1.16 2.86 25.25
N PRO A 457 -0.55 3.82 24.52
CA PRO A 457 0.86 3.78 24.15
C PRO A 457 1.83 3.92 25.34
N ARG A 458 1.36 4.45 26.47
CA ARG A 458 2.14 4.72 27.68
C ARG A 458 2.32 3.47 28.55
N ASN A 459 1.47 2.46 28.34
CA ASN A 459 1.46 1.24 29.14
C ASN A 459 2.54 0.25 28.67
N THR A 460 3.50 -0.06 29.55
CA THR A 460 4.64 -0.97 29.31
C THR A 460 4.22 -2.41 28.96
N LYS A 461 3.03 -2.83 29.39
CA LYS A 461 2.48 -4.17 29.12
C LYS A 461 1.57 -4.21 27.89
N MET A 462 1.23 -3.08 27.29
CA MET A 462 0.23 -3.04 26.21
C MET A 462 0.66 -3.88 25.00
N GLN A 463 1.93 -3.82 24.62
CA GLN A 463 2.44 -4.60 23.47
C GLN A 463 2.27 -6.11 23.69
N SER A 464 2.63 -6.62 24.88
CA SER A 464 2.49 -8.05 25.20
C SER A 464 1.02 -8.46 25.33
N VAL A 465 0.18 -7.64 25.98
CA VAL A 465 -1.26 -7.87 26.10
C VAL A 465 -1.94 -7.93 24.73
N MET A 466 -1.63 -6.99 23.83
CA MET A 466 -2.19 -6.98 22.48
C MET A 466 -1.71 -8.19 21.66
N ASN A 467 -0.42 -8.55 21.74
CA ASN A 467 0.11 -9.73 21.05
C ASN A 467 -0.56 -11.03 21.54
N LEU A 468 -0.87 -11.17 22.83
CA LEU A 468 -1.61 -12.32 23.37
C LEU A 468 -3.06 -12.38 22.85
N LYS A 469 -3.72 -11.23 22.70
CA LYS A 469 -5.11 -11.15 22.21
C LYS A 469 -5.22 -11.33 20.69
N ILE A 470 -4.19 -10.94 19.93
CA ILE A 470 -4.16 -11.05 18.47
C ILE A 470 -3.51 -12.39 18.09
N LYS A 471 -4.34 -13.39 17.78
CA LYS A 471 -3.89 -14.72 17.35
C LYS A 471 -2.99 -14.64 16.10
N TYR A 472 -1.99 -15.51 16.01
CA TYR A 472 -1.10 -15.68 14.84
C TYR A 472 -0.20 -14.47 14.50
N ARG A 473 0.23 -13.71 15.51
CA ARG A 473 1.15 -12.59 15.37
C ARG A 473 2.50 -12.90 16.02
N GLU A 474 3.60 -12.55 15.35
CA GLU A 474 4.94 -12.66 15.94
C GLU A 474 5.15 -11.61 17.04
N SER A 475 5.75 -12.02 18.15
CA SER A 475 5.95 -11.18 19.34
C SER A 475 6.83 -9.96 19.11
N PHE A 476 7.77 -10.02 18.16
CA PHE A 476 8.66 -8.90 17.84
C PHE A 476 8.00 -7.78 17.04
N ARG A 477 6.74 -7.94 16.62
CA ARG A 477 6.06 -6.96 15.76
C ARG A 477 5.56 -5.74 16.55
N PRO A 478 6.09 -4.55 16.28
CA PRO A 478 5.73 -3.31 16.97
C PRO A 478 4.32 -2.84 16.59
N PHE A 479 3.74 -2.01 17.45
CA PHE A 479 2.50 -1.28 17.16
C PHE A 479 2.83 0.14 16.68
N ALA A 480 1.89 0.74 15.96
CA ALA A 480 2.04 2.07 15.38
C ALA A 480 1.24 3.08 16.20
N PRO A 481 1.79 4.26 16.53
CA PRO A 481 1.03 5.32 17.18
C PRO A 481 0.05 5.99 16.21
N ALA A 482 -1.11 6.38 16.74
CA ALA A 482 -1.99 7.38 16.15
C ALA A 482 -1.94 8.63 17.01
N ILE A 483 -1.72 9.79 16.38
CA ILE A 483 -1.52 11.07 17.06
C ILE A 483 -2.27 12.18 16.33
N LEU A 484 -2.74 13.20 17.05
CA LEU A 484 -3.28 14.41 16.45
C LEU A 484 -2.22 15.05 15.54
N SER A 485 -2.62 15.47 14.35
CA SER A 485 -1.71 15.95 13.31
C SER A 485 -0.78 17.08 13.77
N GLU A 486 -1.32 18.02 14.53
CA GLU A 486 -0.69 19.21 15.09
C GLU A 486 0.26 18.90 16.24
N LYS A 487 0.24 17.67 16.76
CA LYS A 487 1.09 17.20 17.86
C LYS A 487 2.25 16.33 17.39
N VAL A 488 2.34 15.99 16.09
CA VAL A 488 3.33 15.03 15.60
C VAL A 488 4.78 15.44 15.92
N SER A 489 5.13 16.70 15.67
CA SER A 489 6.48 17.24 15.94
C SER A 489 6.79 17.42 17.42
N GLU A 490 5.77 17.35 18.29
CA GLU A 490 5.98 17.34 19.74
C GLU A 490 6.54 15.99 20.20
N PHE A 491 6.10 14.88 19.59
CA PHE A 491 6.44 13.53 20.05
C PHE A 491 7.45 12.80 19.17
N PHE A 492 7.62 13.22 17.92
CA PHE A 492 8.48 12.57 16.93
C PHE A 492 9.35 13.60 16.22
N GLU A 493 10.51 13.16 15.74
CA GLU A 493 11.38 13.94 14.84
C GLU A 493 10.78 13.93 13.43
N LEU A 494 9.62 14.54 13.29
CA LEU A 494 8.85 14.61 12.05
C LEU A 494 8.07 15.92 12.00
N ASP A 495 8.27 16.69 10.92
CA ASP A 495 7.66 18.00 10.66
C ASP A 495 6.62 17.97 9.53
N THR A 496 6.26 16.78 9.03
CA THR A 496 5.28 16.57 7.97
C THR A 496 4.16 15.61 8.40
N PRO A 497 2.94 15.75 7.86
CA PRO A 497 1.88 14.75 8.03
C PRO A 497 2.31 13.33 7.60
N SER A 498 1.84 12.33 8.34
CA SER A 498 1.95 10.90 8.00
C SER A 498 0.58 10.22 8.18
N PRO A 499 -0.44 10.53 7.36
CA PRO A 499 -1.80 10.06 7.60
C PRO A 499 -1.99 8.54 7.42
N TYR A 500 -1.04 7.85 6.78
CA TYR A 500 -1.25 6.48 6.30
C TYR A 500 -0.34 5.41 6.92
N MET A 501 0.43 5.74 7.98
CA MET A 501 1.44 4.83 8.53
C MET A 501 2.48 4.36 7.50
N LEU A 502 2.91 5.26 6.62
CA LEU A 502 3.90 5.00 5.57
C LEU A 502 5.26 5.65 5.85
N ILE A 503 5.40 6.30 7.02
CA ILE A 503 6.62 6.98 7.44
C ILE A 503 7.00 6.47 8.83
N VAL A 504 8.27 6.11 8.99
CA VAL A 504 8.91 5.88 10.28
C VAL A 504 9.73 7.11 10.62
N ALA A 505 9.62 7.57 11.86
CA ALA A 505 10.49 8.61 12.39
C ALA A 505 10.93 8.27 13.81
N PRO A 506 12.07 8.80 14.27
CA PRO A 506 12.48 8.68 15.65
C PRO A 506 11.48 9.35 16.61
N VAL A 507 11.27 8.76 17.78
CA VAL A 507 10.61 9.44 18.91
C VAL A 507 11.49 10.62 19.34
N SER A 508 10.92 11.77 19.67
CA SER A 508 11.67 12.95 20.11
C SER A 508 12.55 12.63 21.32
N GLU A 509 13.79 13.14 21.33
CA GLU A 509 14.78 12.90 22.39
C GLU A 509 14.24 13.11 23.81
N LYS A 510 13.40 14.14 24.03
CA LYS A 510 12.80 14.45 25.34
C LYS A 510 11.91 13.33 25.90
N HIS A 511 11.44 12.42 25.05
CA HIS A 511 10.63 11.27 25.44
C HIS A 511 11.42 9.98 25.50
N ARG A 512 12.67 9.94 25.00
CA ARG A 512 13.50 8.72 24.99
C ARG A 512 14.01 8.39 26.39
N ILE A 513 14.17 7.09 26.63
CA ILE A 513 14.81 6.55 27.82
C ILE A 513 16.10 5.85 27.35
N PRO A 514 17.29 6.36 27.72
CA PRO A 514 18.55 5.71 27.35
C PRO A 514 18.66 4.33 28.00
N MET A 515 19.29 3.40 27.30
CA MET A 515 19.59 2.08 27.84
C MET A 515 20.71 2.16 28.87
N THR A 516 20.69 1.27 29.86
CA THR A 516 21.87 1.02 30.70
C THR A 516 22.85 0.09 29.98
N GLY A 517 24.14 0.14 30.33
CA GLY A 517 25.15 -0.74 29.73
C GLY A 517 24.90 -2.25 29.95
N GLU A 518 24.09 -2.63 30.94
CA GLU A 518 23.63 -4.02 31.10
C GLU A 518 22.50 -4.37 30.11
N GLN A 519 21.57 -3.43 29.90
CA GLN A 519 20.48 -3.61 28.94
C GLN A 519 20.99 -3.68 27.50
N GLU A 520 22.06 -2.96 27.18
CA GLU A 520 22.70 -2.98 25.85
C GLU A 520 23.22 -4.37 25.47
N LYS A 521 23.59 -5.17 26.49
CA LYS A 521 24.07 -6.55 26.32
C LYS A 521 22.94 -7.57 26.13
N LEU A 522 21.67 -7.17 26.31
CA LEU A 522 20.53 -8.06 26.04
C LEU A 522 20.50 -8.43 24.55
N PHE A 523 20.05 -9.64 24.26
CA PHE A 523 20.17 -10.22 22.93
C PHE A 523 18.81 -10.42 22.26
N GLY A 524 18.73 -10.12 20.96
CA GLY A 524 17.56 -10.36 20.12
C GLY A 524 16.26 -9.81 20.73
N ILE A 525 15.28 -10.70 20.91
CA ILE A 525 13.94 -10.32 21.39
C ILE A 525 13.91 -9.89 22.86
N ASP A 526 14.93 -10.20 23.65
CA ASP A 526 14.97 -9.79 25.06
C ASP A 526 15.10 -8.26 25.18
N LYS A 527 15.67 -7.60 24.16
CA LYS A 527 15.69 -6.13 24.03
C LYS A 527 14.29 -5.52 23.98
N LEU A 528 13.27 -6.27 23.52
CA LEU A 528 11.88 -5.83 23.43
C LEU A 528 11.29 -5.46 24.80
N ASN A 529 11.74 -6.13 25.86
CA ASN A 529 11.18 -5.95 27.20
C ASN A 529 11.71 -4.71 27.92
N VAL A 530 12.61 -3.96 27.29
CA VAL A 530 13.21 -2.75 27.87
C VAL A 530 12.52 -1.51 27.30
N PRO A 531 11.86 -0.69 28.14
CA PRO A 531 11.30 0.58 27.70
C PRO A 531 12.35 1.48 27.04
N ARG A 532 12.01 2.02 25.86
CA ARG A 532 12.86 2.96 25.09
C ARG A 532 12.38 4.39 25.17
N SER A 533 11.18 4.63 25.70
CA SER A 533 10.62 5.97 25.81
C SER A 533 9.48 5.99 26.83
N ALA A 534 8.94 7.17 27.09
CA ALA A 534 7.68 7.35 27.81
C ALA A 534 6.45 6.73 27.09
N LEU A 535 6.61 6.28 25.85
CA LEU A 535 5.61 5.61 25.01
C LEU A 535 6.07 4.19 24.63
N PRO A 536 6.29 3.29 25.62
CA PRO A 536 6.97 2.02 25.41
C PRO A 536 6.23 1.07 24.46
N ALA A 537 4.90 1.13 24.36
CA ALA A 537 4.15 0.18 23.55
C ALA A 537 4.30 0.39 22.02
N ILE A 538 4.74 1.59 21.63
CA ILE A 538 4.83 2.03 20.24
C ILE A 538 6.26 2.38 19.81
N THR A 539 7.22 2.33 20.74
CA THR A 539 8.62 2.67 20.47
C THR A 539 9.42 1.41 20.20
N HIS A 540 10.11 1.39 19.07
CA HIS A 540 10.96 0.30 18.66
C HIS A 540 12.29 0.30 19.44
N VAL A 541 13.02 -0.81 19.34
CA VAL A 541 14.33 -0.98 19.99
C VAL A 541 15.37 0.06 19.55
N ASP A 542 15.19 0.64 18.36
CA ASP A 542 16.00 1.70 17.73
C ASP A 542 15.42 3.11 17.95
N TYR A 543 14.53 3.28 18.93
CA TYR A 543 13.84 4.54 19.24
C TYR A 543 12.88 5.08 18.17
N SER A 544 12.61 4.31 17.12
CA SER A 544 11.69 4.73 16.05
C SER A 544 10.23 4.34 16.31
N ALA A 545 9.32 4.96 15.57
CA ALA A 545 7.92 4.55 15.49
C ALA A 545 7.34 4.83 14.10
N ARG A 546 6.38 4.00 13.67
CA ARG A 546 5.66 4.17 12.40
C ARG A 546 4.37 4.93 12.59
N ILE A 547 4.31 6.19 12.16
CA ILE A 547 3.34 7.17 12.68
C ILE A 547 2.09 7.28 11.81
N GLN A 548 0.92 7.36 12.45
CA GLN A 548 -0.31 7.88 11.86
C GLN A 548 -0.63 9.26 12.44
N THR A 549 -0.64 10.30 11.61
CA THR A 549 -1.25 11.60 11.96
C THR A 549 -2.73 11.59 11.64
N VAL A 550 -3.58 11.92 12.62
CA VAL A 550 -5.03 11.95 12.49
C VAL A 550 -5.49 13.39 12.30
N HIS A 551 -6.27 13.63 11.24
CA HIS A 551 -6.76 14.95 10.85
C HIS A 551 -8.28 15.01 11.03
N LYS A 552 -8.76 16.11 11.59
CA LYS A 552 -10.19 16.31 11.89
C LYS A 552 -11.09 16.24 10.66
N GLU A 553 -10.57 16.69 9.52
CA GLU A 553 -11.25 16.74 8.22
C GLU A 553 -11.49 15.35 7.65
N THR A 554 -10.58 14.40 7.93
CA THR A 554 -10.62 13.05 7.35
C THR A 554 -11.28 12.03 8.28
N ASN A 555 -11.04 12.13 9.60
CA ASN A 555 -11.62 11.21 10.59
C ASN A 555 -11.97 11.94 11.90
N PRO A 556 -13.07 12.71 11.92
CA PRO A 556 -13.45 13.53 13.07
C PRO A 556 -13.76 12.68 14.32
N LYS A 557 -14.28 11.46 14.16
CA LYS A 557 -14.59 10.57 15.28
C LYS A 557 -13.33 10.07 15.98
N PHE A 558 -12.34 9.62 15.20
CA PHE A 558 -11.08 9.14 15.80
C PHE A 558 -10.26 10.31 16.35
N TYR A 559 -10.29 11.47 15.70
CA TYR A 559 -9.70 12.70 16.21
C TYR A 559 -10.28 13.09 17.59
N SER A 560 -11.61 13.13 17.73
CA SER A 560 -12.30 13.43 18.99
C SER A 560 -11.94 12.45 20.12
N LEU A 561 -11.84 11.16 19.81
CA LEU A 561 -11.37 10.15 20.77
C LEU A 561 -9.92 10.42 21.23
N LEU A 562 -9.02 10.80 20.32
CA LEU A 562 -7.65 11.14 20.67
C LEU A 562 -7.57 12.40 21.55
N GLU A 563 -8.37 13.43 21.28
CA GLU A 563 -8.48 14.61 22.14
C GLU A 563 -9.00 14.26 23.55
N ALA A 564 -10.00 13.36 23.63
CA ALA A 564 -10.52 12.89 24.92
C ALA A 564 -9.46 12.06 25.68
N PHE A 565 -8.71 11.23 24.97
CA PHE A 565 -7.64 10.41 25.54
C PHE A 565 -6.44 11.23 26.03
N GLU A 566 -6.04 12.28 25.31
CA GLU A 566 -4.94 13.17 25.72
C GLU A 566 -5.19 13.79 27.11
N LYS A 567 -6.45 14.09 27.43
CA LYS A 567 -6.85 14.65 28.74
C LYS A 567 -6.78 13.63 29.89
N LYS A 568 -6.62 12.34 29.60
CA LYS A 568 -6.56 11.30 30.64
C LYS A 568 -5.16 11.22 31.24
N PRO A 569 -5.02 11.21 32.58
CA PRO A 569 -3.71 11.05 33.21
C PRO A 569 -3.09 9.72 32.80
N ALA A 570 -1.76 9.68 32.75
CA ALA A 570 -1.05 8.42 32.62
C ALA A 570 -1.22 7.64 33.93
N VAL A 571 -1.80 6.44 33.85
CA VAL A 571 -1.79 5.51 34.98
C VAL A 571 -0.35 5.01 35.13
N ARG A 572 0.27 5.24 36.30
CA ARG A 572 1.58 4.65 36.62
C ARG A 572 1.36 3.15 36.85
N TYR A 573 1.91 2.33 35.95
CA TYR A 573 1.84 0.86 36.01
C TYR A 573 3.04 0.23 36.70
#